data_AF-A0A6I5L520-F1
#
_entry.id   AF-A0A6I5L520-F1
#
_cell.length_a   1.000
_cell.length_b   1.000
_cell.length_c   1.000
_cell.angle_alpha   90.00
_cell.angle_beta   90.00
_cell.angle_gamma   90.00
#
_symmetry.space_group_name_H-M   'P 1'
#
loop_
_entity.id
_entity.type
_entity.pdbx_description
1 polymer ?
#
loop_
_entity_poly.entity_id
_entity_poly.type
_entity_poly.pdbx_seq_one_letter_code
_entity_poly.pdbx_strand_id
1 'polypeptide(L)'
;MKNQVNRKSSIFFLMLIILFVTRSMAQSNELVVIDSNYSQKQQVLDHLASGIPVFEVNAPKNPWESIRQYLEQSRSTQVVHLFANANYNAMELGGKTYDADAVDQEFELSMLEGLFQGIHIQLLIYDCNLGSNPEGLALLKKISDKAYLNIAVPTNCSSIFGADLDFDHTTMNQPVNNSIFK
;
A
#
# COMPACT_ATOMS: atom_id res chain seq x y z
N MET A 1 -16.31 -24.87 76.05
CA MET A 1 -16.60 -23.57 75.42
C MET A 1 -15.44 -23.22 74.49
N LYS A 2 -15.72 -23.12 73.18
CA LYS A 2 -14.82 -22.65 72.13
C LYS A 2 -14.82 -21.12 72.10
N ASN A 3 -13.69 -20.50 71.75
CA ASN A 3 -13.58 -19.34 70.85
C ASN A 3 -12.15 -18.80 70.89
N GLN A 4 -11.54 -18.29 69.83
CA GLN A 4 -11.56 -18.60 68.41
C GLN A 4 -10.30 -17.88 67.89
N VAL A 5 -9.53 -18.57 67.06
CA VAL A 5 -8.21 -18.15 66.59
C VAL A 5 -8.31 -16.90 65.71
N ASN A 6 -7.53 -15.88 66.06
CA ASN A 6 -7.45 -14.62 65.33
C ASN A 6 -6.54 -14.80 64.10
N ARG A 7 -7.12 -15.12 62.94
CA ARG A 7 -6.40 -15.18 61.66
C ARG A 7 -7.12 -14.26 60.67
N LYS A 8 -6.69 -13.01 60.60
CA LYS A 8 -7.01 -12.13 59.47
C LYS A 8 -5.75 -11.92 58.65
N SER A 9 -5.58 -12.85 57.71
CA SER A 9 -4.76 -12.71 56.52
C SER A 9 -5.28 -11.53 55.70
N SER A 10 -4.48 -10.48 55.51
CA SER A 10 -4.79 -9.43 54.54
C SER A 10 -3.64 -9.34 53.55
N ILE A 11 -3.74 -10.20 52.54
CA ILE A 11 -2.92 -10.20 51.34
C ILE A 11 -3.42 -9.00 50.52
N PHE A 12 -2.68 -7.89 50.58
CA PHE A 12 -2.92 -6.73 49.71
C PHE A 12 -2.08 -6.92 48.44
N PHE A 13 -2.49 -7.86 47.58
CA PHE A 13 -1.94 -8.00 46.24
C PHE A 13 -2.65 -6.97 45.36
N LEU A 14 -2.09 -5.76 45.28
CA LEU A 14 -2.52 -4.73 44.36
C LEU A 14 -2.21 -5.21 42.94
N MET A 15 -3.20 -5.84 42.28
CA MET A 15 -3.15 -6.16 40.86
C MET A 15 -2.97 -4.84 40.07
N LEU A 16 -1.75 -4.62 39.58
CA LEU A 16 -1.47 -3.62 38.57
C LEU A 16 -2.04 -4.15 37.24
N ILE A 17 -3.30 -3.82 36.94
CA ILE A 17 -3.86 -4.04 35.60
C ILE A 17 -3.20 -3.02 34.68
N ILE A 18 -2.09 -3.42 34.06
CA ILE A 18 -1.55 -2.73 32.89
C ILE A 18 -2.57 -2.98 31.78
N LEU A 19 -3.48 -2.03 31.56
CA LEU A 19 -4.22 -1.94 30.31
C LEU A 19 -3.17 -1.72 29.21
N PHE A 20 -2.76 -2.81 28.56
CA PHE A 20 -2.21 -2.72 27.22
C PHE A 20 -3.30 -2.12 26.36
N VAL A 21 -3.21 -0.80 26.12
CA VAL A 21 -3.98 -0.13 25.08
C VAL A 21 -3.43 -0.69 23.77
N THR A 22 -3.96 -1.83 23.34
CA THR A 22 -3.80 -2.28 21.97
C THR A 22 -4.54 -1.26 21.13
N ARG A 23 -3.79 -0.36 20.46
CA ARG A 23 -4.36 0.39 19.34
C ARG A 23 -4.78 -0.66 18.32
N SER A 24 -6.06 -0.96 18.28
CA SER A 24 -6.65 -1.61 17.11
C SER A 24 -6.46 -0.64 15.96
N MET A 25 -5.40 -0.82 15.16
CA MET A 25 -5.37 -0.20 13.85
C MET A 25 -6.59 -0.74 13.13
N ALA A 26 -7.53 0.14 12.79
CA ALA A 26 -8.65 -0.22 11.94
C ALA A 26 -8.05 -0.87 10.69
N GLN A 27 -8.32 -2.16 10.55
CA GLN A 27 -7.75 -2.99 9.52
C GLN A 27 -8.43 -2.58 8.19
N SER A 28 -7.78 -1.68 7.45
CA SER A 28 -8.29 -1.19 6.16
C SER A 28 -8.03 -2.23 5.07
N ASN A 29 -8.96 -2.34 4.11
CA ASN A 29 -8.75 -3.11 2.89
C ASN A 29 -7.88 -2.36 1.87
N GLU A 30 -7.71 -1.06 2.08
CA GLU A 30 -7.05 -0.15 1.15
C GLU A 30 -5.89 0.58 1.82
N LEU A 31 -4.84 0.85 1.05
CA LEU A 31 -3.67 1.61 1.43
C LEU A 31 -3.34 2.62 0.35
N VAL A 32 -3.12 3.88 0.75
CA VAL A 32 -2.56 4.89 -0.14
C VAL A 32 -1.04 4.92 0.06
N VAL A 33 -0.29 4.70 -1.01
CA VAL A 33 1.17 4.82 -1.05
C VAL A 33 1.52 6.04 -1.87
N ILE A 34 2.29 6.97 -1.31
CA ILE A 34 2.68 8.21 -1.99
C ILE A 34 4.20 8.34 -1.93
N ASP A 35 4.84 8.54 -3.09
CA ASP A 35 6.24 8.93 -3.12
C ASP A 35 6.43 10.31 -2.50
N SER A 36 7.45 10.44 -1.63
CA SER A 36 7.74 11.71 -0.95
C SER A 36 8.02 12.88 -1.90
N ASN A 37 8.50 12.63 -3.12
CA ASN A 37 8.77 13.62 -4.15
C ASN A 37 7.67 13.68 -5.23
N TYR A 38 6.53 13.03 -5.02
CA TYR A 38 5.41 13.10 -5.95
C TYR A 38 4.93 14.55 -6.12
N SER A 39 4.92 15.02 -7.37
CA SER A 39 4.69 16.43 -7.72
C SER A 39 3.32 16.95 -7.28
N GLN A 40 2.31 16.08 -7.25
CA GLN A 40 0.94 16.40 -6.88
C GLN A 40 0.58 15.91 -5.46
N LYS A 41 1.56 15.58 -4.61
CA LYS A 41 1.34 15.01 -3.26
C LYS A 41 0.33 15.80 -2.42
N GLN A 42 0.50 17.12 -2.31
CA GLN A 42 -0.41 17.93 -1.50
C GLN A 42 -1.84 17.90 -2.05
N GLN A 43 -1.99 17.98 -3.37
CA GLN A 43 -3.30 17.90 -4.01
C GLN A 43 -3.96 16.54 -3.76
N VAL A 44 -3.21 15.43 -3.79
CA VAL A 44 -3.73 14.11 -3.40
C VAL A 44 -4.23 14.14 -1.96
N LEU A 45 -3.39 14.57 -1.01
CA LEU A 45 -3.75 14.61 0.42
C LEU A 45 -5.00 15.46 0.69
N ASP A 46 -5.17 16.57 -0.04
CA ASP A 46 -6.32 17.46 0.11
C ASP A 46 -7.63 16.83 -0.41
N HIS A 47 -7.57 15.85 -1.33
CA HIS A 47 -8.73 15.16 -1.91
C HIS A 47 -9.02 13.80 -1.29
N LEU A 48 -8.11 13.26 -0.46
CA LEU A 48 -8.30 11.97 0.18
C LEU A 48 -9.38 12.04 1.27
N ALA A 49 -10.26 11.04 1.28
CA ALA A 49 -11.21 10.84 2.37
C ALA A 49 -10.48 10.54 3.69
N SER A 50 -11.05 11.01 4.80
CA SER A 50 -10.50 10.75 6.13
C SER A 50 -10.54 9.27 6.48
N GLY A 51 -9.51 8.76 7.14
CA GLY A 51 -9.48 7.40 7.71
C GLY A 51 -8.84 6.35 6.80
N ILE A 52 -8.44 6.71 5.58
CA ILE A 52 -7.64 5.84 4.72
C ILE A 52 -6.18 5.89 5.17
N PRO A 53 -5.52 4.75 5.45
CA PRO A 53 -4.11 4.74 5.80
C PRO A 53 -3.25 5.28 4.63
N VAL A 54 -2.33 6.17 4.96
CA VAL A 54 -1.35 6.72 4.02
C VAL A 54 0.05 6.29 4.44
N PHE A 55 0.79 5.71 3.51
CA PHE A 55 2.19 5.33 3.66
C PHE A 55 3.04 6.16 2.70
N GLU A 56 3.83 7.08 3.25
CA GLU A 56 4.76 7.89 2.46
C GLU A 56 6.09 7.14 2.26
N VAL A 57 6.46 6.95 1.02
CA VAL A 57 7.73 6.32 0.63
C VAL A 57 8.82 7.38 0.57
N ASN A 58 9.85 7.21 1.38
CA ASN A 58 11.00 8.10 1.44
C ASN A 58 12.31 7.34 1.24
N ALA A 59 13.37 8.07 0.88
CA ALA A 59 14.74 7.58 0.96
C ALA A 59 15.18 7.44 2.44
N PRO A 60 16.12 6.54 2.81
CA PRO A 60 17.07 5.81 1.95
C PRO A 60 16.78 4.31 1.76
N LYS A 61 15.67 3.79 2.28
CA LYS A 61 15.36 2.36 2.19
C LYS A 61 14.86 1.99 0.79
N ASN A 62 14.93 0.70 0.45
CA ASN A 62 14.29 0.23 -0.77
C ASN A 62 12.76 0.46 -0.66
N PRO A 63 12.14 1.12 -1.64
CA PRO A 63 10.72 1.45 -1.55
C PRO A 63 9.83 0.19 -1.55
N TRP A 64 10.16 -0.82 -2.35
CA TRP A 64 9.39 -2.07 -2.42
C TRP A 64 9.54 -2.91 -1.16
N GLU A 65 10.74 -2.93 -0.55
CA GLU A 65 10.94 -3.52 0.78
C GLU A 65 10.03 -2.85 1.82
N SER A 66 9.97 -1.51 1.80
CA SER A 66 9.21 -0.74 2.77
C SER A 66 7.70 -0.92 2.60
N ILE A 67 7.22 -0.96 1.35
CA ILE A 67 5.83 -1.29 1.01
C ILE A 67 5.50 -2.71 1.47
N ARG A 68 6.36 -3.69 1.18
CA ARG A 68 6.18 -5.08 1.62
C ARG A 68 6.08 -5.19 3.14
N GLN A 69 7.00 -4.58 3.88
CA GLN A 69 7.00 -4.59 5.35
C GLN A 69 5.72 -3.97 5.92
N TYR A 70 5.19 -2.93 5.29
CA TYR A 70 3.90 -2.35 5.68
C TYR A 70 2.75 -3.35 5.44
N LEU A 71 2.68 -3.94 4.24
CA LEU A 71 1.64 -4.90 3.87
C LEU A 71 1.70 -6.19 4.71
N GLU A 72 2.90 -6.60 5.14
CA GLU A 72 3.08 -7.72 6.07
C GLU A 72 2.42 -7.48 7.44
N GLN A 73 2.39 -6.23 7.90
CA GLN A 73 1.73 -5.81 9.14
C GLN A 73 0.22 -5.55 8.94
N SER A 74 -0.20 -5.26 7.71
CA SER A 74 -1.58 -4.96 7.33
C SER A 74 -2.13 -6.00 6.33
N ARG A 75 -2.19 -7.28 6.75
CA ARG A 75 -2.55 -8.42 5.89
C ARG A 75 -3.97 -8.41 5.32
N SER A 76 -4.86 -7.51 5.76
CA SER A 76 -6.16 -7.28 5.10
C SER A 76 -6.06 -6.47 3.82
N THR A 77 -4.95 -5.76 3.60
CA THR A 77 -4.87 -4.81 2.51
C THR A 77 -4.88 -5.58 1.19
N GLN A 78 -5.91 -5.36 0.38
CA GLN A 78 -6.06 -5.96 -0.94
C GLN A 78 -5.90 -4.94 -2.06
N VAL A 79 -5.96 -3.64 -1.75
CA VAL A 79 -5.87 -2.55 -2.73
C VAL A 79 -4.81 -1.56 -2.29
N VAL A 80 -3.88 -1.27 -3.17
CA VAL A 80 -2.82 -0.27 -2.99
C VAL A 80 -3.02 0.80 -4.06
N HIS A 81 -3.24 2.04 -3.62
CA HIS A 81 -3.33 3.22 -4.47
C HIS A 81 -1.96 3.91 -4.49
N LEU A 82 -1.24 3.79 -5.61
CA LEU A 82 0.13 4.31 -5.75
C LEU A 82 0.16 5.65 -6.49
N PHE A 83 0.71 6.65 -5.82
CA PHE A 83 0.98 7.97 -6.37
C PHE A 83 2.49 8.19 -6.44
N ALA A 84 3.02 8.25 -7.66
CA ALA A 84 4.44 8.36 -7.95
C ALA A 84 4.61 9.18 -9.22
N ASN A 85 5.72 9.91 -9.37
CA ASN A 85 5.99 10.57 -10.64
C ASN A 85 6.32 9.49 -11.67
N ALA A 86 5.86 9.66 -12.90
CA ALA A 86 6.19 8.76 -13.97
C ALA A 86 6.25 9.51 -15.31
N ASN A 87 6.88 8.86 -16.27
CA ASN A 87 6.84 9.23 -17.67
C ASN A 87 6.31 8.03 -18.47
N TYR A 88 6.49 8.03 -19.79
CA TYR A 88 5.94 6.99 -20.65
C TYR A 88 6.52 5.58 -20.39
N ASN A 89 7.74 5.45 -19.89
CA ASN A 89 8.45 4.18 -19.80
C ASN A 89 9.25 3.97 -18.49
N ALA A 90 9.01 4.81 -17.48
CA ALA A 90 9.63 4.71 -16.18
C ALA A 90 8.80 5.37 -15.08
N MET A 91 8.96 4.91 -13.83
CA MET A 91 8.34 5.47 -12.63
C MET A 91 9.41 5.83 -11.60
N GLU A 92 9.20 6.90 -10.83
CA GLU A 92 10.05 7.33 -9.73
C GLU A 92 9.44 6.97 -8.38
N LEU A 93 10.15 6.17 -7.58
CA LEU A 93 9.70 5.76 -6.26
C LEU A 93 10.89 5.62 -5.30
N GLY A 94 10.82 6.22 -4.12
CA GLY A 94 11.89 6.19 -3.11
C GLY A 94 13.20 6.82 -3.58
N GLY A 95 13.13 7.77 -4.51
CA GLY A 95 14.32 8.38 -5.14
C GLY A 95 15.03 7.49 -6.15
N LYS A 96 14.40 6.38 -6.59
CA LYS A 96 14.89 5.51 -7.67
C LYS A 96 13.99 5.62 -8.88
N THR A 97 14.58 5.49 -10.07
CA THR A 97 13.84 5.37 -11.33
C THR A 97 13.73 3.89 -11.71
N TYR A 98 12.51 3.44 -11.97
CA TYR A 98 12.15 2.09 -12.36
C TYR A 98 11.76 2.06 -13.84
N ASP A 99 12.75 1.89 -14.71
CA ASP A 99 12.56 1.47 -16.10
C ASP A 99 12.64 -0.06 -16.22
N ALA A 100 12.59 -0.58 -17.45
CA ALA A 100 12.59 -2.02 -17.69
C ALA A 100 13.85 -2.74 -17.16
N ASP A 101 15.02 -2.10 -17.21
CA ASP A 101 16.29 -2.69 -16.78
C ASP A 101 16.43 -2.61 -15.25
N ALA A 102 16.02 -1.49 -14.65
CA ALA A 102 15.98 -1.31 -13.21
C ALA A 102 15.03 -2.30 -12.54
N VAL A 103 13.87 -2.58 -13.16
CA VAL A 103 12.92 -3.61 -12.69
C VAL A 103 13.54 -5.01 -12.76
N ASP A 104 14.36 -5.33 -13.77
CA ASP A 104 15.07 -6.61 -13.83
C ASP A 104 16.05 -6.78 -12.66
N GLN A 105 16.67 -5.68 -12.22
CA GLN A 105 17.64 -5.67 -11.12
C GLN A 105 17.01 -5.52 -9.73
N GLU A 106 15.74 -5.13 -9.64
CA GLU A 106 15.04 -4.94 -8.37
C GLU A 106 14.58 -6.28 -7.79
N PHE A 107 15.30 -6.76 -6.77
CA PHE A 107 15.03 -8.03 -6.09
C PHE A 107 13.80 -7.96 -5.17
N GLU A 108 13.54 -6.80 -4.55
CA GLU A 108 12.45 -6.67 -3.58
C GLU A 108 11.06 -6.85 -4.19
N LEU A 109 10.93 -6.67 -5.51
CA LEU A 109 9.69 -6.98 -6.24
C LEU A 109 9.33 -8.46 -6.05
N SER A 110 10.25 -9.40 -6.27
CA SER A 110 9.99 -10.83 -6.12
C SER A 110 9.62 -11.25 -4.70
N MET A 111 10.05 -10.48 -3.70
CA MET A 111 9.68 -10.73 -2.31
C MET A 111 8.20 -10.44 -2.02
N LEU A 112 7.51 -9.66 -2.86
CA LEU A 112 6.08 -9.34 -2.72
C LEU A 112 5.17 -10.55 -2.97
N GLU A 113 5.63 -11.59 -3.65
CA GLU A 113 4.88 -12.85 -3.83
C GLU A 113 4.44 -13.45 -2.47
N GLY A 114 5.26 -13.29 -1.42
CA GLY A 114 4.93 -13.73 -0.06
C GLY A 114 3.74 -13.00 0.60
N LEU A 115 3.19 -11.98 -0.06
CA LEU A 115 1.95 -11.31 0.34
C LEU A 115 0.69 -12.02 -0.17
N PHE A 116 0.79 -12.92 -1.15
CA PHE A 116 -0.35 -13.58 -1.76
C PHE A 116 -1.10 -14.48 -0.78
N GLN A 117 -2.43 -14.32 -0.72
CA GLN A 117 -3.32 -15.08 0.17
C GLN A 117 -4.47 -15.78 -0.59
N GLY A 118 -4.25 -16.09 -1.88
CA GLY A 118 -5.28 -16.64 -2.77
C GLY A 118 -5.98 -15.59 -3.65
N ILE A 119 -5.77 -14.31 -3.35
CA ILE A 119 -6.20 -13.16 -4.16
C ILE A 119 -4.98 -12.26 -4.36
N HIS A 120 -4.77 -11.78 -5.60
CA HIS A 120 -3.70 -10.84 -5.88
C HIS A 120 -4.04 -9.48 -5.28
N ILE A 121 -3.06 -8.85 -4.64
CA ILE A 121 -3.17 -7.45 -4.27
C ILE A 121 -3.27 -6.63 -5.56
N GLN A 122 -4.22 -5.71 -5.58
CA GLN A 122 -4.39 -4.77 -6.67
C GLN A 122 -3.49 -3.55 -6.42
N LEU A 123 -2.71 -3.16 -7.42
CA LEU A 123 -1.90 -1.95 -7.41
C LEU A 123 -2.46 -0.99 -8.45
N LEU A 124 -3.20 0.02 -8.00
CA LEU A 124 -3.78 1.06 -8.85
C LEU A 124 -2.78 2.20 -8.96
N ILE A 125 -2.26 2.44 -10.15
CA ILE A 125 -1.24 3.47 -10.40
C ILE A 125 -1.91 4.73 -10.95
N TYR A 126 -1.84 5.81 -10.19
CA TYR A 126 -2.42 7.11 -10.57
C TYR A 126 -1.43 7.91 -11.40
N ASP A 127 -1.33 7.57 -12.68
CA ASP A 127 -0.55 8.30 -13.68
C ASP A 127 -1.21 8.20 -15.06
N CYS A 128 -1.20 9.30 -15.82
CA CYS A 128 -1.83 9.35 -17.14
C CYS A 128 -0.88 8.95 -18.31
N ASN A 129 0.43 8.77 -18.06
CA ASN A 129 1.44 8.55 -19.11
C ASN A 129 1.82 7.08 -19.28
N LEU A 130 2.01 6.34 -18.17
CA LEU A 130 2.47 4.95 -18.20
C LEU A 130 1.51 4.03 -18.94
N GLY A 131 0.20 4.21 -18.74
CA GLY A 131 -0.82 3.40 -19.42
C GLY A 131 -1.05 3.81 -20.88
N SER A 132 -0.57 4.97 -21.30
CA SER A 132 -0.94 5.56 -22.60
C SER A 132 -0.14 5.04 -23.79
N ASN A 133 0.82 4.14 -23.57
CA ASN A 133 1.74 3.68 -24.60
C ASN A 133 2.22 2.23 -24.36
N PRO A 134 2.61 1.49 -25.42
CA PRO A 134 3.02 0.09 -25.30
C PRO A 134 4.22 -0.16 -24.38
N GLU A 135 5.20 0.75 -24.35
CA GLU A 135 6.42 0.62 -23.54
C GLU A 135 6.10 0.68 -22.05
N GLY A 136 5.24 1.62 -21.64
CA GLY A 136 4.75 1.72 -20.27
C GLY A 136 3.91 0.50 -19.86
N LEU A 137 3.00 0.02 -20.73
CA LEU A 137 2.25 -1.21 -20.46
C LEU A 137 3.17 -2.43 -20.31
N ALA A 138 4.23 -2.53 -21.11
CA ALA A 138 5.24 -3.59 -20.99
C ALA A 138 6.03 -3.50 -19.68
N LEU A 139 6.40 -2.28 -19.26
CA LEU A 139 7.02 -2.05 -17.95
C LEU A 139 6.10 -2.52 -16.82
N LEU A 140 4.83 -2.11 -16.83
CA LEU A 140 3.87 -2.49 -15.80
C LEU A 140 3.64 -4.00 -15.78
N LYS A 141 3.56 -4.66 -16.94
CA LYS A 141 3.48 -6.12 -17.02
C LYS A 141 4.71 -6.79 -16.38
N LYS A 142 5.91 -6.26 -16.64
CA LYS A 142 7.15 -6.76 -16.03
C LYS A 142 7.14 -6.62 -14.51
N ILE A 143 6.71 -5.46 -13.98
CA ILE A 143 6.56 -5.25 -12.53
C ILE A 143 5.54 -6.23 -11.95
N SER A 144 4.38 -6.37 -12.60
CA SER A 144 3.31 -7.28 -12.19
C SER A 144 3.78 -8.74 -12.09
N ASP A 145 4.52 -9.20 -13.10
CA ASP A 145 5.04 -10.58 -13.13
C ASP A 145 6.06 -10.84 -12.02
N LYS A 146 6.94 -9.86 -11.74
CA LYS A 146 7.91 -9.99 -10.65
C LYS A 146 7.27 -9.86 -9.27
N ALA A 147 6.32 -8.94 -9.11
CA ALA A 147 5.72 -8.62 -7.82
C ALA A 147 4.53 -9.51 -7.45
N TYR A 148 4.00 -10.26 -8.41
CA TYR A 148 2.79 -11.05 -8.25
C TYR A 148 1.57 -10.19 -7.84
N LEU A 149 1.46 -9.01 -8.46
CA LEU A 149 0.40 -8.02 -8.22
C LEU A 149 -0.47 -7.85 -9.46
N ASN A 150 -1.78 -7.67 -9.28
CA ASN A 150 -2.64 -7.19 -10.37
C ASN A 150 -2.50 -5.68 -10.48
N ILE A 151 -1.80 -5.20 -11.49
CA ILE A 151 -1.55 -3.76 -11.67
C ILE A 151 -2.62 -3.18 -12.58
N ALA A 152 -3.22 -2.08 -12.15
CA ALA A 152 -4.24 -1.34 -12.88
C ALA A 152 -3.72 0.06 -13.21
N VAL A 153 -3.94 0.51 -14.45
CA VAL A 153 -3.54 1.85 -14.92
C VAL A 153 -4.59 2.38 -15.89
N PRO A 154 -4.84 3.71 -15.95
CA PRO A 154 -5.65 4.29 -17.00
C PRO A 154 -4.84 4.41 -18.32
N THR A 155 -5.43 4.03 -19.44
CA THR A 155 -4.82 4.19 -20.79
C THR A 155 -5.27 5.45 -21.50
N ASN A 156 -6.41 6.01 -21.07
CA ASN A 156 -6.95 7.28 -21.54
C ASN A 156 -7.28 8.18 -20.35
N CYS A 157 -6.32 9.04 -19.98
CA CYS A 157 -6.37 9.87 -18.77
C CYS A 157 -5.93 11.30 -19.09
N SER A 158 -6.76 12.27 -18.71
CA SER A 158 -6.41 13.70 -18.76
C SER A 158 -6.05 14.26 -17.38
N SER A 159 -6.61 13.65 -16.33
CA SER A 159 -6.34 13.97 -14.94
C SER A 159 -6.64 12.79 -14.04
N ILE A 160 -5.76 12.53 -13.08
CA ILE A 160 -5.97 11.51 -12.05
C ILE A 160 -7.05 11.88 -11.02
N PHE A 161 -7.52 13.13 -11.02
CA PHE A 161 -8.61 13.63 -10.16
C PHE A 161 -9.96 13.67 -10.89
N GLY A 162 -10.01 13.23 -12.16
CA GLY A 162 -11.24 13.19 -12.93
C GLY A 162 -12.27 12.25 -12.30
N ALA A 163 -13.52 12.71 -12.19
CA ALA A 163 -14.63 11.87 -11.72
C ALA A 163 -14.91 10.68 -12.67
N ASP A 164 -14.44 10.78 -13.91
CA ASP A 164 -14.50 9.79 -14.97
C ASP A 164 -13.24 8.92 -15.06
N LEU A 165 -12.23 9.11 -14.20
CA LEU A 165 -11.02 8.27 -14.19
C LEU A 165 -11.41 6.79 -14.06
N ASP A 166 -10.91 5.97 -14.98
CA ASP A 166 -11.13 4.53 -14.99
C ASP A 166 -9.81 3.78 -15.19
N PHE A 167 -9.67 2.64 -14.53
CA PHE A 167 -8.53 1.75 -14.67
C PHE A 167 -8.85 0.68 -15.73
N ASP A 168 -8.88 1.12 -16.99
CA ASP A 168 -9.32 0.35 -18.15
C ASP A 168 -8.31 -0.72 -18.62
N HIS A 169 -7.07 -0.69 -18.10
CA HIS A 169 -6.08 -1.74 -18.33
C HIS A 169 -5.64 -2.41 -17.02
N THR A 170 -5.52 -3.74 -17.07
CA THR A 170 -4.97 -4.54 -15.97
C THR A 170 -3.96 -5.57 -16.49
N THR A 171 -2.90 -5.82 -15.72
CA THR A 171 -1.82 -6.73 -16.15
C THR A 171 -2.19 -8.21 -16.04
N MET A 172 -3.21 -8.55 -15.25
CA MET A 172 -3.66 -9.93 -15.01
C MET A 172 -5.07 -10.23 -15.55
N ASN A 173 -5.71 -9.29 -16.26
CA ASN A 173 -7.10 -9.40 -16.73
C ASN A 173 -8.09 -9.71 -15.59
N GLN A 174 -7.83 -9.18 -14.39
CA GLN A 174 -8.68 -9.35 -13.21
C GLN A 174 -9.45 -8.06 -12.93
N PRO A 175 -10.66 -8.15 -12.36
CA PRO A 175 -11.40 -6.96 -11.92
C PRO A 175 -10.57 -6.12 -10.95
N VAL A 176 -10.80 -4.81 -10.98
CA VAL A 176 -10.10 -3.83 -10.12
C VAL A 176 -11.09 -2.90 -9.44
N ASN A 177 -10.65 -2.35 -8.31
CA ASN A 177 -11.38 -1.34 -7.56
C ASN A 177 -11.44 -0.01 -8.35
N ASN A 178 -12.42 0.81 -7.99
CA ASN A 178 -12.55 2.16 -8.54
C ASN A 178 -11.45 3.07 -7.99
N SER A 179 -11.30 4.23 -8.63
CA SER A 179 -10.51 5.35 -8.12
C SER A 179 -10.88 5.71 -6.68
N ILE A 180 -9.85 6.04 -5.90
CA ILE A 180 -9.92 6.47 -4.49
C ILE A 180 -10.62 7.82 -4.33
N PHE A 181 -10.82 8.55 -5.42
CA PHE A 181 -11.51 9.84 -5.44
C PHE A 181 -13.00 9.73 -5.78
N LYS A 182 -13.53 8.51 -5.96
CA LYS A 182 -14.96 8.26 -6.22
C LYS A 182 -15.72 7.90 -4.95
#